data_AF-A0A7W7ZWS7-F1
#
_entry.id   AF-A0A7W7ZWS7-F1
#
_cell.length_a   1.000
_cell.length_b   1.000
_cell.length_c   1.000
_cell.angle_alpha   90.00
_cell.angle_beta   90.00
_cell.angle_gamma   90.00
#
_symmetry.space_group_name_H-M   'P 1'
#
loop_
_entity.id
_entity.type
_entity.pdbx_description
1 polymer ?
#
loop_
_entity_poly.entity_id
_entity_poly.type
_entity_poly.pdbx_seq_one_letter_code
_entity_poly.pdbx_strand_id
1 'polypeptide(L)'
;MLAASCCQHLLSAQTFELSGGTSTLYQAGGGSITVRAPSYDFTLGAGTIDGHIFEGAQLIKATTHAKYILGDDHINFYLPTDIFDSSHFLFARGVGMSTTRQQTDILAFVGATATEYSSPLFDGAKTNEPAGILFLKKTINSRWQLFSDTIISKEQTQIESLQWEPLPKLDLAVTAGVGANQPYGAASVNLSRTWIDLQAAYMGAGQQFHRVDLVSPLFAEPDRENILVTVRPSSFLTLSGAHQNYLVPQFPSTTNVRSSVDQGSAGLRVSGTLLNGAIYHSSYLDASNHAVSFSATRAFTERFHVMANYLASRPKDSAPTNSLISTFTEAFTARLSVNENLTISGGHTGINFGGQLLSNFATINADYQTIYVPAQNSAPFEQALILDIKLNLFGRLKLHGSSFVDATGNLRHTVDASTIVVRGQSAGASSQYESMGDAIMQGCVVDSFGRQIEGAALLVDEKLIYTNEDGCFLVREHKPRTHKLQVVPAEFLASGNWSVVSAPPIIISSLERNRIETPVVVVMLRAKAVVLTSGATVGVQPLN
;
A
#
# COMPACT_ATOMS: atom_id res chain seq x y z
N MET A 1 -0.30 -17.59 -47.31
CA MET A 1 -1.65 -18.12 -47.06
C MET A 1 -1.56 -19.29 -46.09
N LEU A 2 -1.59 -19.01 -44.78
CA LEU A 2 -1.83 -19.93 -43.64
C LEU A 2 -1.55 -19.15 -42.34
N ALA A 3 -2.25 -18.02 -42.16
CA ALA A 3 -2.17 -17.18 -40.96
C ALA A 3 -3.40 -16.26 -40.89
N ALA A 4 -4.61 -16.84 -40.92
CA ALA A 4 -5.84 -16.07 -40.83
C ALA A 4 -7.05 -16.84 -40.26
N SER A 5 -6.86 -17.99 -39.59
CA SER A 5 -7.98 -18.85 -39.19
C SER A 5 -8.06 -19.16 -37.68
N CYS A 6 -7.37 -18.41 -36.81
CA CYS A 6 -7.53 -18.58 -35.35
C CYS A 6 -8.25 -17.40 -34.65
N CYS A 7 -8.70 -16.39 -35.39
CA CYS A 7 -9.36 -15.19 -34.83
C CYS A 7 -10.90 -15.23 -34.87
N GLN A 8 -11.53 -16.41 -34.79
CA GLN A 8 -13.00 -16.51 -34.85
C GLN A 8 -13.69 -16.71 -33.50
N HIS A 9 -12.96 -16.78 -32.38
CA HIS A 9 -13.55 -16.41 -31.10
C HIS A 9 -13.36 -14.90 -30.91
N LEU A 10 -14.36 -14.13 -31.33
CA LEU A 10 -14.51 -12.72 -30.98
C LEU A 10 -14.35 -12.60 -29.45
N LEU A 11 -13.18 -12.12 -29.02
CA LEU A 11 -12.91 -11.82 -27.63
C LEU A 11 -13.89 -10.72 -27.21
N SER A 12 -14.89 -11.09 -26.41
CA SER A 12 -15.83 -10.12 -25.84
C SER A 12 -15.13 -9.30 -24.77
N ALA A 13 -14.47 -8.21 -25.16
CA ALA A 13 -13.98 -7.21 -24.21
C ALA A 13 -15.17 -6.53 -23.52
N GLN A 14 -15.10 -6.44 -22.19
CA GLN A 14 -16.12 -5.79 -21.36
C GLN A 14 -15.83 -4.30 -21.23
N THR A 15 -14.55 -3.94 -21.10
CA THR A 15 -14.13 -2.57 -20.82
C THR A 15 -12.89 -2.20 -21.63
N PHE A 16 -12.88 -0.99 -22.16
CA PHE A 16 -11.71 -0.35 -22.78
C PHE A 16 -11.40 0.91 -22.00
N GLU A 17 -10.16 1.09 -21.60
CA GLU A 17 -9.65 2.31 -20.99
C GLU A 17 -8.59 2.89 -21.92
N LEU A 18 -8.70 4.18 -22.19
CA LEU A 18 -7.75 4.92 -23.00
C LEU A 18 -7.27 6.09 -22.16
N SER A 19 -5.95 6.26 -22.05
CA SER A 19 -5.32 7.39 -21.40
C SER A 19 -4.31 8.04 -22.36
N GLY A 20 -4.09 9.34 -22.18
CA GLY A 20 -3.04 10.05 -22.90
C GLY A 20 -2.80 11.45 -22.34
N GLY A 21 -1.59 11.95 -22.52
CA GLY A 21 -1.21 13.25 -21.96
C GLY A 21 0.27 13.57 -22.08
N THR A 22 0.70 14.54 -21.28
CA THR A 22 2.08 15.01 -21.19
C THR A 22 2.43 15.40 -19.77
N SER A 23 3.67 15.17 -19.36
CA SER A 23 4.22 15.58 -18.08
C SER A 23 5.59 16.20 -18.25
N THR A 24 5.77 17.45 -17.81
CA THR A 24 7.09 18.07 -17.74
C THR A 24 7.90 17.60 -16.54
N LEU A 25 7.26 16.94 -15.57
CA LEU A 25 7.93 16.32 -14.40
C LEU A 25 8.71 15.09 -14.84
N TYR A 26 8.03 14.18 -15.53
CA TYR A 26 8.64 12.97 -16.09
C TYR A 26 9.33 13.24 -17.43
N GLN A 27 9.28 14.49 -17.93
CA GLN A 27 9.65 14.85 -19.31
C GLN A 27 9.06 13.88 -20.33
N ALA A 28 7.82 13.48 -20.08
CA ALA A 28 7.16 12.36 -20.72
C ALA A 28 5.93 12.81 -21.51
N GLY A 29 5.61 12.10 -22.59
CA GLY A 29 4.39 12.29 -23.36
C GLY A 29 4.01 10.99 -24.03
N GLY A 30 2.74 10.61 -23.98
CA GLY A 30 2.33 9.29 -24.45
C GLY A 30 0.91 8.94 -24.05
N GLY A 31 0.58 7.67 -24.18
CA GLY A 31 -0.71 7.15 -23.77
C GLY A 31 -0.72 5.63 -23.72
N SER A 32 -1.76 5.09 -23.10
CA SER A 32 -1.98 3.66 -23.02
C SER A 32 -3.43 3.28 -23.32
N ILE A 33 -3.58 2.05 -23.78
CA ILE A 33 -4.87 1.40 -23.96
C ILE A 33 -4.88 0.13 -23.11
N THR A 34 -5.90 0.02 -22.25
CA THR A 34 -6.14 -1.16 -21.42
C THR A 34 -7.47 -1.78 -21.82
N VAL A 35 -7.46 -3.07 -22.13
CA VAL A 35 -8.61 -3.86 -22.50
C VAL A 35 -8.85 -4.89 -21.41
N ARG A 36 -10.02 -4.86 -20.78
CA ARG A 36 -10.45 -5.85 -19.79
C ARG A 36 -11.54 -6.72 -20.35
N ALA A 37 -11.32 -8.03 -20.33
CA ALA A 37 -12.23 -9.03 -20.83
C ALA A 37 -12.48 -10.10 -19.75
N PRO A 38 -13.52 -10.95 -19.88
CA PRO A 38 -13.91 -11.90 -18.84
C PRO A 38 -12.81 -12.87 -18.38
N SER A 39 -11.83 -13.14 -19.24
CA SER A 39 -10.77 -14.12 -18.99
C SER A 39 -9.35 -13.59 -19.24
N TYR A 40 -9.20 -12.33 -19.61
CA TYR A 40 -7.89 -11.74 -19.86
C TYR A 40 -7.92 -10.22 -19.73
N ASP A 41 -6.79 -9.65 -19.34
CA ASP A 41 -6.49 -8.23 -19.36
C ASP A 41 -5.32 -7.98 -20.30
N PHE A 42 -5.41 -6.92 -21.11
CA PHE A 42 -4.36 -6.53 -22.04
C PHE A 42 -4.08 -5.03 -21.90
N THR A 43 -2.82 -4.66 -21.77
CA THR A 43 -2.37 -3.27 -21.71
C THR A 43 -1.31 -3.05 -22.77
N LEU A 44 -1.40 -1.95 -23.49
CA LEU A 44 -0.38 -1.47 -24.42
C LEU A 44 -0.15 0.01 -24.18
N GLY A 45 1.10 0.39 -23.91
CA GLY A 45 1.52 1.76 -23.68
C GLY A 45 2.68 2.14 -24.59
N ALA A 46 2.70 3.39 -25.04
CA ALA A 46 3.84 3.95 -25.74
C ALA A 46 3.93 5.46 -25.54
N GLY A 47 5.17 5.96 -25.53
CA GLY A 47 5.42 7.39 -25.41
C GLY A 47 6.90 7.72 -25.47
N THR A 48 7.20 8.96 -25.16
CA THR A 48 8.57 9.47 -25.01
C THR A 48 8.83 9.83 -23.56
N ILE A 49 10.03 9.58 -23.04
CA ILE A 49 10.57 10.10 -21.78
C ILE A 49 11.93 10.72 -22.09
N ASP A 50 12.13 11.99 -21.72
CA ASP A 50 13.35 12.76 -22.04
C ASP A 50 13.73 12.68 -23.53
N GLY A 51 12.72 12.80 -24.41
CA GLY A 51 12.88 12.71 -25.87
C GLY A 51 13.15 11.31 -26.45
N HIS A 52 13.28 10.27 -25.62
CA HIS A 52 13.51 8.89 -26.06
C HIS A 52 12.22 8.09 -26.05
N ILE A 53 12.00 7.24 -27.05
CA ILE A 53 10.78 6.43 -27.18
C ILE A 53 10.89 5.19 -26.28
N PHE A 54 9.80 4.89 -25.57
CA PHE A 54 9.63 3.68 -24.79
C PHE A 54 8.25 3.08 -25.06
N GLU A 55 8.20 1.75 -25.07
CA GLU A 55 6.97 0.98 -25.26
C GLU A 55 6.84 -0.13 -24.21
N GLY A 56 5.60 -0.43 -23.85
CA GLY A 56 5.25 -1.48 -22.90
C GLY A 56 4.01 -2.22 -23.35
N ALA A 57 3.98 -3.53 -23.12
CA ALA A 57 2.84 -4.37 -23.45
C ALA A 57 2.73 -5.51 -22.46
N GLN A 58 1.52 -5.77 -21.98
CA GLN A 58 1.24 -6.86 -21.05
C GLN A 58 -0.08 -7.52 -21.43
N LEU A 59 -0.10 -8.85 -21.44
CA LEU A 59 -1.29 -9.68 -21.55
C LEU A 59 -1.33 -10.63 -20.35
N ILE A 60 -2.35 -10.50 -19.51
CA ILE A 60 -2.61 -11.41 -18.40
C ILE A 60 -3.82 -12.25 -18.76
N LYS A 61 -3.68 -13.58 -18.70
CA LYS A 61 -4.79 -14.51 -18.87
C LYS A 61 -4.92 -15.38 -17.63
N ALA A 62 -6.03 -15.25 -16.92
CA ALA A 62 -6.34 -16.10 -15.77
C ALA A 62 -7.30 -17.23 -16.17
N THR A 63 -7.01 -18.42 -15.64
CA THR A 63 -7.89 -19.59 -15.72
C THR A 63 -8.17 -20.08 -14.30
N THR A 64 -9.05 -21.07 -14.14
CA THR A 64 -9.33 -21.68 -12.84
C THR A 64 -8.12 -22.37 -12.19
N HIS A 65 -7.09 -22.70 -12.97
CA HIS A 65 -5.94 -23.47 -12.48
C HIS A 65 -4.61 -22.71 -12.57
N ALA A 66 -4.50 -21.70 -13.44
CA ALA A 66 -3.25 -21.02 -13.71
C ALA A 66 -3.47 -19.59 -14.23
N LYS A 67 -2.51 -18.71 -13.95
CA LYS A 67 -2.37 -17.38 -14.54
C LYS A 67 -1.20 -17.44 -15.52
N TYR A 68 -1.40 -16.88 -16.71
CA TYR A 68 -0.38 -16.74 -17.73
C TYR A 68 -0.14 -15.27 -17.99
N ILE A 69 1.11 -14.90 -18.22
CA ILE A 69 1.52 -13.52 -18.47
C ILE A 69 2.40 -13.53 -19.72
N LEU A 70 2.18 -12.57 -20.62
CA LEU A 70 2.99 -12.34 -21.81
C LEU A 70 3.31 -10.85 -21.90
N GLY A 71 4.58 -10.51 -22.10
CA GLY A 71 5.06 -9.14 -22.12
C GLY A 71 5.71 -8.73 -20.80
N ASP A 72 5.45 -7.51 -20.37
CA ASP A 72 6.03 -6.89 -19.16
C ASP A 72 5.37 -7.43 -17.89
N ASP A 73 6.16 -7.70 -16.85
CA ASP A 73 5.68 -8.24 -15.58
C ASP A 73 6.55 -7.78 -14.40
N HIS A 74 5.88 -7.58 -13.26
CA HIS A 74 6.51 -7.35 -11.96
C HIS A 74 6.49 -8.65 -11.18
N ILE A 75 7.65 -9.30 -11.10
CA ILE A 75 7.83 -10.58 -10.45
C ILE A 75 8.30 -10.31 -9.02
N ASN A 76 7.38 -10.46 -8.08
CA ASN A 76 7.67 -10.36 -6.65
C ASN A 76 8.70 -11.41 -6.20
N PHE A 77 9.73 -10.97 -5.48
CA PHE A 77 10.78 -11.84 -4.97
C PHE A 77 10.97 -11.64 -3.45
N TYR A 78 10.09 -12.27 -2.69
CA TYR A 78 10.08 -12.22 -1.23
C TYR A 78 10.62 -13.49 -0.61
N LEU A 79 11.56 -13.34 0.32
CA LEU A 79 12.02 -14.40 1.19
C LEU A 79 11.23 -14.32 2.52
N PRO A 80 10.90 -15.45 3.16
CA PRO A 80 10.19 -15.44 4.44
C PRO A 80 10.98 -14.77 5.58
N THR A 81 12.27 -14.49 5.36
CA THR A 81 13.14 -13.73 6.27
C THR A 81 13.01 -12.21 6.14
N ASP A 82 12.35 -11.71 5.09
CA ASP A 82 12.18 -10.28 4.83
C ASP A 82 11.01 -9.71 5.65
N ILE A 83 11.26 -9.49 6.94
CA ILE A 83 10.24 -9.01 7.89
C ILE A 83 10.26 -7.49 8.09
N PHE A 84 11.28 -6.80 7.56
CA PHE A 84 11.48 -5.34 7.68
C PHE A 84 11.21 -4.57 6.39
N ASP A 85 11.27 -5.23 5.23
CA ASP A 85 10.97 -4.65 3.92
C ASP A 85 10.17 -5.67 3.12
N SER A 86 9.14 -5.20 2.42
CA SER A 86 8.20 -5.98 1.62
C SER A 86 8.18 -5.54 0.16
N SER A 87 9.19 -4.80 -0.31
CA SER A 87 9.21 -4.18 -1.63
C SER A 87 10.30 -4.74 -2.56
N HIS A 88 10.53 -6.04 -2.53
CA HIS A 88 11.43 -6.73 -3.47
C HIS A 88 10.67 -7.28 -4.68
N PHE A 89 10.91 -6.69 -5.85
CA PHE A 89 10.39 -7.18 -7.13
C PHE A 89 11.44 -7.06 -8.23
N LEU A 90 11.35 -7.96 -9.20
CA LEU A 90 12.09 -7.90 -10.47
C LEU A 90 11.13 -7.46 -11.56
N PHE A 91 11.56 -6.53 -12.40
CA PHE A 91 10.86 -6.22 -13.64
C PHE A 91 11.43 -7.04 -14.80
N ALA A 92 10.55 -7.69 -15.56
CA ALA A 92 10.96 -8.59 -16.64
C ALA A 92 10.00 -8.55 -17.83
N ARG A 93 10.52 -8.84 -19.03
CA ARG A 93 9.76 -8.93 -20.28
C ARG A 93 9.87 -10.33 -20.87
N GLY A 94 8.75 -11.03 -21.03
CA GLY A 94 8.77 -12.43 -21.47
C GLY A 94 7.45 -13.17 -21.35
N VAL A 95 7.53 -14.46 -21.03
CA VAL A 95 6.39 -15.35 -20.83
C VAL A 95 6.45 -15.92 -19.42
N GLY A 96 5.39 -15.70 -18.65
CA GLY A 96 5.23 -16.18 -17.29
C GLY A 96 4.03 -17.11 -17.11
N MET A 97 4.12 -18.01 -16.14
CA MET A 97 3.02 -18.84 -15.68
C MET A 97 3.08 -18.94 -14.15
N SER A 98 1.94 -18.76 -13.49
CA SER A 98 1.78 -19.14 -12.08
C SER A 98 0.61 -20.10 -11.89
N THR A 99 0.79 -21.09 -11.02
CA THR A 99 -0.22 -22.13 -10.72
C THR A 99 -0.01 -22.68 -9.32
N THR A 100 -1.05 -23.28 -8.77
CA THR A 100 -0.97 -24.02 -7.51
C THR A 100 -1.31 -25.47 -7.78
N ARG A 101 -0.37 -26.37 -7.46
CA ARG A 101 -0.57 -27.81 -7.62
C ARG A 101 -0.10 -28.55 -6.37
N GLN A 102 -0.98 -29.37 -5.79
CA GLN A 102 -0.68 -30.18 -4.60
C GLN A 102 -0.09 -29.35 -3.44
N GLN A 103 -0.66 -28.19 -3.11
CA GLN A 103 -0.12 -27.27 -2.08
C GLN A 103 1.27 -26.70 -2.40
N THR A 104 1.66 -26.72 -3.67
CA THR A 104 2.85 -26.03 -4.17
C THR A 104 2.40 -24.90 -5.07
N ASP A 105 2.68 -23.67 -4.69
CA ASP A 105 2.61 -22.52 -5.59
C ASP A 105 3.86 -22.51 -6.46
N ILE A 106 3.68 -22.37 -7.76
CA ILE A 106 4.73 -22.43 -8.77
C ILE A 106 4.62 -21.16 -9.59
N LEU A 107 5.71 -20.41 -9.69
CA LEU A 107 5.88 -19.34 -10.67
C LEU A 107 7.07 -19.71 -11.55
N ALA A 108 6.85 -19.72 -12.86
CA ALA A 108 7.89 -19.92 -13.85
C ALA A 108 7.84 -18.80 -14.88
N PHE A 109 9.00 -18.28 -15.26
CA PHE A 109 9.12 -17.22 -16.25
C PHE A 109 10.36 -17.42 -17.13
N VAL A 110 10.23 -17.08 -18.41
CA VAL A 110 11.34 -17.07 -19.36
C VAL A 110 11.26 -15.82 -20.23
N GLY A 111 12.40 -15.13 -20.37
CA GLY A 111 12.48 -13.90 -21.14
C GLY A 111 13.77 -13.18 -20.85
N ALA A 112 13.64 -11.92 -20.45
CA ALA A 112 14.77 -11.10 -20.04
C ALA A 112 14.37 -10.18 -18.89
N THR A 113 15.33 -9.84 -18.03
CA THR A 113 15.17 -8.73 -17.09
C THR A 113 14.97 -7.43 -17.88
N ALA A 114 14.29 -6.47 -17.28
CA ALA A 114 14.02 -5.20 -17.92
C ALA A 114 14.11 -4.06 -16.91
N THR A 115 14.41 -2.87 -17.40
CA THR A 115 14.24 -1.63 -16.65
C THR A 115 12.88 -1.03 -17.01
N GLU A 116 12.07 -0.80 -15.99
CA GLU A 116 10.78 -0.13 -16.14
C GLU A 116 10.96 1.37 -16.33
N TYR A 117 10.18 1.91 -17.25
CA TYR A 117 10.04 3.34 -17.49
C TYR A 117 8.55 3.65 -17.39
N SER A 118 8.09 3.88 -16.16
CA SER A 118 6.69 4.20 -15.89
C SER A 118 6.48 5.71 -15.81
N SER A 119 5.34 6.14 -16.35
CA SER A 119 4.78 7.48 -16.16
C SER A 119 3.28 7.33 -15.88
N PRO A 120 2.60 8.36 -15.34
CA PRO A 120 1.14 8.33 -15.19
C PRO A 120 0.36 8.09 -16.51
N LEU A 121 1.04 8.20 -17.67
CA LEU A 121 0.45 8.16 -19.00
C LEU A 121 0.58 6.80 -19.67
N PHE A 122 1.71 6.13 -19.46
CA PHE A 122 2.04 4.84 -20.04
C PHE A 122 3.18 4.20 -19.25
N ASP A 123 3.22 2.87 -19.30
CA ASP A 123 4.35 2.07 -18.84
C ASP A 123 5.15 1.60 -20.06
N GLY A 124 6.47 1.70 -19.97
CA GLY A 124 7.41 1.19 -20.95
C GLY A 124 8.49 0.33 -20.29
N ALA A 125 9.16 -0.49 -21.08
CA ALA A 125 10.29 -1.28 -20.60
C ALA A 125 11.44 -1.30 -21.61
N LYS A 126 12.66 -1.28 -21.09
CA LYS A 126 13.86 -1.60 -21.87
C LYS A 126 14.43 -2.93 -21.40
N THR A 127 14.58 -3.86 -22.33
CA THR A 127 15.17 -5.17 -22.05
C THR A 127 16.66 -5.05 -21.73
N ASN A 128 17.09 -5.73 -20.67
CA ASN A 128 18.47 -5.77 -20.21
C ASN A 128 19.13 -7.09 -20.64
N GLU A 129 18.97 -8.15 -19.86
CA GLU A 129 19.65 -9.43 -20.09
C GLU A 129 18.70 -10.64 -20.05
N PRO A 130 18.96 -11.70 -20.83
CA PRO A 130 18.16 -12.92 -20.78
C PRO A 130 18.11 -13.54 -19.39
N ALA A 131 16.92 -13.95 -18.96
CA ALA A 131 16.70 -14.55 -17.65
C ALA A 131 15.62 -15.64 -17.67
N GLY A 132 15.82 -16.66 -16.85
CA GLY A 132 14.82 -17.67 -16.49
C GLY A 132 14.59 -17.66 -14.98
N ILE A 133 13.33 -17.75 -14.56
CA ILE A 133 12.94 -17.66 -13.15
C ILE A 133 12.04 -18.85 -12.81
N LEU A 134 12.30 -19.45 -11.66
CA LEU A 134 11.47 -20.50 -11.08
C LEU A 134 11.38 -20.29 -9.57
N PHE A 135 10.20 -19.91 -9.10
CA PHE A 135 9.89 -19.80 -7.67
C PHE A 135 8.90 -20.89 -7.27
N LEU A 136 9.23 -21.61 -6.22
CA LEU A 136 8.42 -22.69 -5.68
C LEU A 136 8.14 -22.41 -4.21
N LYS A 137 6.87 -22.45 -3.82
CA LYS A 137 6.44 -22.37 -2.42
C LYS A 137 5.61 -23.60 -2.08
N LYS A 138 6.13 -24.47 -1.21
CA LYS A 138 5.46 -25.68 -0.77
C LYS A 138 4.93 -25.52 0.65
N THR A 139 3.62 -25.58 0.83
CA THR A 139 3.01 -25.75 2.15
C THR A 139 3.05 -27.24 2.53
N ILE A 140 3.86 -27.60 3.52
CA ILE A 140 3.95 -28.99 4.01
C ILE A 140 2.75 -29.30 4.91
N ASN A 141 2.45 -28.39 5.83
CA ASN A 141 1.30 -28.45 6.72
C ASN A 141 0.98 -27.03 7.22
N SER A 142 0.05 -26.90 8.17
CA SER A 142 -0.36 -25.61 8.72
C SER A 142 0.71 -24.85 9.51
N ARG A 143 1.91 -25.39 9.67
CA ARG A 143 3.03 -24.77 10.42
C ARG A 143 4.33 -24.68 9.62
N TRP A 144 4.46 -25.37 8.50
CA TRP A 144 5.73 -25.47 7.79
C TRP A 144 5.55 -25.14 6.31
N GLN A 145 6.39 -24.23 5.83
CA GLN A 145 6.48 -23.85 4.42
C GLN A 145 7.94 -23.92 3.97
N LEU A 146 8.15 -24.40 2.75
CA LEU A 146 9.44 -24.44 2.06
C LEU A 146 9.39 -23.54 0.84
N PHE A 147 10.48 -22.85 0.56
CA PHE A 147 10.64 -21.97 -0.59
C PHE A 147 11.92 -22.33 -1.33
N SER A 148 11.87 -22.33 -2.65
CA SER A 148 13.01 -22.51 -3.54
C SER A 148 12.91 -21.47 -4.65
N ASP A 149 13.80 -20.50 -4.62
CA ASP A 149 13.79 -19.34 -5.50
C ASP A 149 15.03 -19.35 -6.39
N THR A 150 14.83 -19.53 -7.69
CA THR A 150 15.91 -19.62 -8.68
C THR A 150 15.76 -18.57 -9.76
N ILE A 151 16.83 -17.83 -10.04
CA ILE A 151 16.98 -16.92 -11.19
C ILE A 151 18.26 -17.27 -11.91
N ILE A 152 18.14 -17.56 -13.21
CA ILE A 152 19.25 -17.90 -14.10
C ILE A 152 19.38 -16.78 -15.11
N SER A 153 20.40 -15.93 -14.96
CA SER A 153 20.79 -14.92 -15.96
C SER A 153 22.31 -14.94 -16.17
N LYS A 154 22.92 -13.79 -16.49
CA LYS A 154 24.38 -13.64 -16.40
C LYS A 154 24.87 -13.88 -14.97
N GLU A 155 24.04 -13.53 -13.99
CA GLU A 155 24.26 -13.81 -12.58
C GLU A 155 23.30 -14.89 -12.11
N GLN A 156 23.76 -15.74 -11.19
CA GLN A 156 22.99 -16.88 -10.72
C GLN A 156 22.49 -16.60 -9.30
N THR A 157 21.18 -16.80 -9.12
CA THR A 157 20.53 -16.76 -7.82
C THR A 157 19.83 -18.08 -7.58
N GLN A 158 20.17 -18.73 -6.47
CA GLN A 158 19.49 -19.90 -5.95
C GLN A 158 19.42 -19.78 -4.43
N ILE A 159 18.22 -19.60 -3.91
CA ILE A 159 17.97 -19.37 -2.49
C ILE A 159 16.89 -20.36 -2.02
N GLU A 160 17.17 -21.02 -0.90
CA GLU A 160 16.26 -21.96 -0.26
C GLU A 160 15.86 -21.42 1.11
N SER A 161 14.57 -21.48 1.43
CA SER A 161 14.04 -21.02 2.71
C SER A 161 13.11 -22.01 3.38
N LEU A 162 13.11 -21.95 4.71
CA LEU A 162 12.23 -22.72 5.58
C LEU A 162 11.53 -21.76 6.53
N GLN A 163 10.21 -21.76 6.52
CA GLN A 163 9.38 -21.02 7.46
C GLN A 163 8.64 -21.97 8.39
N TRP A 164 8.65 -21.64 9.68
CA TRP A 164 8.01 -22.38 10.75
C TRP A 164 7.11 -21.46 11.58
N GLU A 165 5.85 -21.85 11.72
CA GLU A 165 4.86 -21.20 12.57
C GLU A 165 4.54 -22.11 13.78
N PRO A 166 5.41 -22.17 14.82
CA PRO A 166 5.21 -23.05 15.97
C PRO A 166 3.91 -22.78 16.73
N LEU A 167 3.52 -21.51 16.80
CA LEU A 167 2.35 -21.01 17.52
C LEU A 167 1.66 -19.95 16.66
N PRO A 168 0.35 -19.71 16.84
CA PRO A 168 -0.32 -18.61 16.17
C PRO A 168 0.39 -17.29 16.46
N LYS A 169 0.70 -16.54 15.38
CA LYS A 169 1.39 -15.25 15.40
C LYS A 169 2.84 -15.31 15.91
N LEU A 170 3.51 -16.44 15.74
CA LEU A 170 4.95 -16.58 15.92
C LEU A 170 5.50 -17.29 14.69
N ASP A 171 6.27 -16.56 13.90
CA ASP A 171 6.88 -17.03 12.66
C ASP A 171 8.39 -17.00 12.83
N LEU A 172 9.04 -18.10 12.46
CA LEU A 172 10.47 -18.27 12.44
C LEU A 172 10.86 -18.63 11.01
N ALA A 173 11.85 -17.96 10.44
CA ALA A 173 12.31 -18.30 9.09
C ALA A 173 13.84 -18.35 9.03
N VAL A 174 14.34 -19.22 8.17
CA VAL A 174 15.76 -19.30 7.82
C VAL A 174 15.87 -19.42 6.30
N THR A 175 16.84 -18.71 5.75
CA THR A 175 17.12 -18.66 4.32
C THR A 175 18.61 -18.80 4.09
N ALA A 176 19.03 -19.54 3.07
CA ALA A 176 20.43 -19.63 2.67
C ALA A 176 20.56 -19.92 1.18
N GLY A 177 21.66 -19.46 0.57
CA GLY A 177 21.95 -19.72 -0.83
C GLY A 177 22.97 -18.76 -1.43
N VAL A 178 22.82 -18.53 -2.72
CA VAL A 178 23.61 -17.59 -3.51
C VAL A 178 22.64 -16.65 -4.21
N GLY A 179 22.87 -15.34 -4.16
CA GLY A 179 22.15 -14.36 -4.98
C GLY A 179 23.14 -13.47 -5.69
N ALA A 180 22.93 -13.24 -6.99
CA ALA A 180 23.87 -12.46 -7.82
C ALA A 180 25.32 -12.96 -7.73
N ASN A 181 25.50 -14.30 -7.73
CA ASN A 181 26.80 -14.96 -7.50
C ASN A 181 27.47 -14.67 -6.14
N GLN A 182 26.77 -14.06 -5.18
CA GLN A 182 27.27 -13.76 -3.84
C GLN A 182 26.59 -14.64 -2.79
N PRO A 183 27.32 -15.13 -1.77
CA PRO A 183 26.71 -15.92 -0.70
C PRO A 183 25.70 -15.08 0.09
N TYR A 184 24.58 -15.71 0.45
CA TYR A 184 23.51 -15.08 1.23
C TYR A 184 22.98 -16.05 2.28
N GLY A 185 22.71 -15.53 3.48
CA GLY A 185 22.03 -16.25 4.54
C GLY A 185 21.27 -15.30 5.45
N ALA A 186 20.10 -15.70 5.92
CA ALA A 186 19.28 -14.91 6.81
C ALA A 186 18.50 -15.79 7.79
N ALA A 187 18.20 -15.23 8.96
CA ALA A 187 17.28 -15.84 9.92
C ALA A 187 16.40 -14.75 10.53
N SER A 188 15.12 -15.05 10.75
CA SER A 188 14.16 -14.08 11.29
C SER A 188 13.20 -14.70 12.31
N VAL A 189 12.69 -13.82 13.16
CA VAL A 189 11.66 -14.07 14.17
C VAL A 189 10.65 -12.93 14.09
N ASN A 190 9.39 -13.27 13.88
CA ASN A 190 8.28 -12.33 13.92
C ASN A 190 7.23 -12.84 14.93
N LEU A 191 6.92 -12.03 15.94
CA LEU A 191 5.97 -12.35 16.99
C LEU A 191 4.97 -11.20 17.11
N SER A 192 3.68 -11.51 17.01
CA SER A 192 2.62 -10.54 17.27
C SER A 192 1.66 -11.01 18.36
N ARG A 193 1.56 -10.23 19.43
CA ARG A 193 0.66 -10.43 20.57
C ARG A 193 -0.05 -9.12 20.85
N THR A 194 -1.14 -9.19 21.62
CA THR A 194 -1.97 -8.01 21.94
C THR A 194 -1.20 -6.90 22.66
N TRP A 195 -0.16 -7.24 23.42
CA TRP A 195 0.63 -6.28 24.21
C TRP A 195 2.07 -6.13 23.73
N ILE A 196 2.52 -6.93 22.75
CA ILE A 196 3.89 -6.90 22.23
C ILE A 196 3.95 -7.37 20.78
N ASP A 197 4.65 -6.61 19.95
CA ASP A 197 5.16 -7.06 18.65
C ASP A 197 6.68 -7.06 18.67
N LEU A 198 7.28 -8.09 18.09
CA LEU A 198 8.72 -8.25 17.96
C LEU A 198 9.02 -8.71 16.53
N GLN A 199 9.88 -7.96 15.86
CA GLN A 199 10.54 -8.36 14.63
C GLN A 199 12.04 -8.37 14.90
N ALA A 200 12.70 -9.49 14.63
CA ALA A 200 14.14 -9.59 14.73
C ALA A 200 14.67 -10.42 13.57
N ALA A 201 15.72 -9.95 12.89
CA ALA A 201 16.36 -10.70 11.83
C ALA A 201 17.88 -10.49 11.86
N TYR A 202 18.61 -11.47 11.35
CA TYR A 202 20.02 -11.36 11.06
C TYR A 202 20.27 -11.75 9.61
N MET A 203 20.93 -10.89 8.85
CA MET A 203 21.29 -11.16 7.46
C MET A 203 22.81 -11.14 7.31
N GLY A 204 23.35 -12.13 6.63
CA GLY A 204 24.74 -12.18 6.19
C GLY A 204 24.78 -12.25 4.67
N ALA A 205 25.30 -11.21 4.05
CA ALA A 205 25.42 -11.11 2.60
C ALA A 205 26.86 -10.76 2.18
N GLY A 206 27.25 -11.17 0.97
CA GLY A 206 28.49 -10.72 0.33
C GLY A 206 28.53 -9.18 0.14
N GLN A 207 29.72 -8.59 0.05
CA GLN A 207 29.88 -7.13 -0.03
C GLN A 207 29.32 -6.51 -1.32
N GLN A 208 29.15 -7.33 -2.36
CA GLN A 208 28.57 -6.95 -3.65
C GLN A 208 27.19 -7.57 -3.85
N PHE A 209 26.60 -8.14 -2.79
CA PHE A 209 25.30 -8.77 -2.88
C PHE A 209 24.25 -7.73 -3.27
N HIS A 210 23.44 -8.11 -4.25
CA HIS A 210 22.21 -7.46 -4.64
C HIS A 210 21.26 -8.60 -5.01
N ARG A 211 20.02 -8.57 -4.51
CA ARG A 211 19.10 -9.68 -4.78
C ARG A 211 18.55 -9.64 -6.21
N VAL A 212 18.48 -8.42 -6.76
CA VAL A 212 18.02 -8.12 -8.12
C VAL A 212 18.83 -6.95 -8.66
N ASP A 213 19.25 -7.03 -9.93
CA ASP A 213 19.85 -5.91 -10.67
C ASP A 213 18.78 -4.84 -10.98
N LEU A 214 18.55 -3.93 -10.04
CA LEU A 214 17.70 -2.76 -10.26
C LEU A 214 18.55 -1.54 -10.57
N VAL A 215 18.45 -1.03 -11.80
CA VAL A 215 19.11 0.21 -12.24
C VAL A 215 18.47 1.44 -11.58
N SER A 216 17.21 1.37 -11.14
CA SER A 216 16.54 2.38 -10.33
C SER A 216 15.12 1.94 -9.91
N PRO A 217 14.62 2.30 -8.71
CA PRO A 217 15.36 2.94 -7.63
C PRO A 217 16.25 1.94 -6.89
N LEU A 218 17.37 2.46 -6.36
CA LEU A 218 18.28 1.71 -5.50
C LEU A 218 17.64 1.52 -4.12
N PHE A 219 17.31 0.29 -3.76
CA PHE A 219 16.82 -0.01 -2.42
C PHE A 219 17.98 -0.35 -1.49
N ALA A 220 17.95 0.18 -0.28
CA ALA A 220 18.88 -0.22 0.77
C ALA A 220 18.46 -1.61 1.26
N GLU A 221 19.40 -2.55 1.27
CA GLU A 221 19.12 -3.93 1.70
C GLU A 221 19.41 -4.07 3.20
N PRO A 222 18.51 -4.66 3.99
CA PRO A 222 18.81 -4.98 5.38
C PRO A 222 20.08 -5.87 5.50
N ASP A 223 21.00 -5.52 6.39
CA ASP A 223 22.27 -6.24 6.66
C ASP A 223 22.41 -6.51 8.16
N ARG A 224 23.11 -7.57 8.56
CA ARG A 224 23.40 -7.89 9.98
C ARG A 224 22.17 -7.95 10.89
N GLU A 225 22.35 -7.72 12.19
CA GLU A 225 21.29 -7.69 13.20
C GLU A 225 20.34 -6.52 13.01
N ASN A 226 19.04 -6.83 12.99
CA ASN A 226 17.95 -5.87 12.91
C ASN A 226 16.90 -6.29 13.92
N ILE A 227 16.39 -5.35 14.70
CA ILE A 227 15.36 -5.60 15.72
C ILE A 227 14.41 -4.42 15.81
N LEU A 228 13.12 -4.71 15.93
CA LEU A 228 12.06 -3.77 16.27
C LEU A 228 11.18 -4.43 17.32
N VAL A 229 11.00 -3.75 18.44
CA VAL A 229 10.11 -4.16 19.53
C VAL A 229 9.12 -3.05 19.77
N THR A 230 7.84 -3.39 19.79
CA THR A 230 6.75 -2.49 20.18
C THR A 230 5.97 -3.11 21.32
N VAL A 231 5.86 -2.40 22.44
CA VAL A 231 5.11 -2.82 23.62
C VAL A 231 3.95 -1.88 23.84
N ARG A 232 2.77 -2.45 24.12
CA ARG A 232 1.51 -1.73 24.38
C ARG A 232 1.03 -2.09 25.78
N PRO A 233 1.64 -1.53 26.83
CA PRO A 233 1.27 -1.86 28.21
C PRO A 233 -0.16 -1.44 28.56
N SER A 234 -0.74 -0.48 27.83
CA SER A 234 -2.14 -0.07 27.95
C SER A 234 -2.68 0.41 26.60
N SER A 235 -3.99 0.66 26.51
CA SER A 235 -4.63 1.19 25.29
C SER A 235 -4.24 2.63 24.94
N PHE A 236 -3.59 3.33 25.87
CA PHE A 236 -3.20 4.73 25.72
C PHE A 236 -1.69 4.93 25.61
N LEU A 237 -0.87 3.91 25.87
CA LEU A 237 0.59 4.01 25.84
C LEU A 237 1.18 2.96 24.92
N THR A 238 2.03 3.39 23.99
CA THR A 238 2.85 2.53 23.13
C THR A 238 4.31 2.93 23.29
N LEU A 239 5.20 1.96 23.44
CA LEU A 239 6.64 2.15 23.52
C LEU A 239 7.29 1.30 22.44
N SER A 240 8.22 1.86 21.67
CA SER A 240 8.94 1.09 20.66
C SER A 240 10.44 1.37 20.70
N GLY A 241 11.24 0.34 20.45
CA GLY A 241 12.68 0.43 20.28
C GLY A 241 13.09 -0.33 19.02
N ALA A 242 13.99 0.24 18.24
CA ALA A 242 14.49 -0.38 17.02
C ALA A 242 15.99 -0.16 16.86
N HIS A 243 16.64 -1.14 16.24
CA HIS A 243 18.00 -1.04 15.70
C HIS A 243 17.98 -1.69 14.33
N GLN A 244 18.37 -0.95 13.30
CA GLN A 244 18.39 -1.45 11.93
C GLN A 244 19.71 -1.10 11.25
N ASN A 245 20.21 -2.04 10.48
CA ASN A 245 21.44 -1.98 9.71
C ASN A 245 21.09 -2.21 8.23
N TYR A 246 21.70 -1.41 7.37
CA TYR A 246 21.45 -1.44 5.93
C TYR A 246 22.76 -1.42 5.14
N LEU A 247 22.73 -2.05 3.97
CA LEU A 247 23.68 -1.85 2.89
C LEU A 247 23.05 -0.94 1.85
N VAL A 248 23.58 0.28 1.75
CA VAL A 248 23.17 1.29 0.79
C VAL A 248 24.07 1.19 -0.44
N PRO A 249 23.56 0.76 -1.60
CA PRO A 249 24.35 0.73 -2.82
C PRO A 249 24.74 2.16 -3.24
N GLN A 250 25.97 2.32 -3.74
CA GLN A 250 26.48 3.60 -4.24
C GLN A 250 26.57 3.52 -5.76
N PHE A 251 26.26 4.60 -6.48
CA PHE A 251 26.60 4.72 -7.90
C PHE A 251 27.53 5.91 -8.12
N PRO A 252 28.62 5.77 -8.89
CA PRO A 252 29.01 4.64 -9.74
C PRO A 252 29.91 3.58 -9.06
N SER A 253 30.00 3.57 -7.73
CA SER A 253 30.90 2.68 -6.98
C SER A 253 30.36 1.25 -6.88
N THR A 254 31.19 0.23 -7.08
CA THR A 254 30.78 -1.18 -6.91
C THR A 254 30.70 -1.65 -5.45
N THR A 255 30.90 -0.74 -4.49
CA THR A 255 30.98 -1.07 -3.05
C THR A 255 29.81 -0.44 -2.31
N ASN A 256 28.99 -1.29 -1.68
CA ASN A 256 27.90 -0.86 -0.82
C ASN A 256 28.42 -0.21 0.47
N VAL A 257 27.71 0.80 0.95
CA VAL A 257 28.01 1.54 2.17
C VAL A 257 27.11 1.08 3.28
N ARG A 258 27.67 0.85 4.47
CA ARG A 258 26.87 0.51 5.64
C ARG A 258 26.25 1.76 6.27
N SER A 259 24.99 1.61 6.67
CA SER A 259 24.23 2.57 7.45
C SER A 259 23.59 1.86 8.64
N SER A 260 23.47 2.55 9.78
CA SER A 260 22.68 2.04 10.91
C SER A 260 21.76 3.12 11.47
N VAL A 261 20.65 2.70 12.06
CA VAL A 261 19.69 3.56 12.75
C VAL A 261 19.22 2.88 14.04
N ASP A 262 19.47 3.53 15.17
CA ASP A 262 18.83 3.25 16.45
C ASP A 262 17.65 4.20 16.62
N GLN A 263 16.52 3.69 17.08
CA GLN A 263 15.33 4.48 17.37
C GLN A 263 14.71 4.06 18.70
N GLY A 264 14.33 5.04 19.52
CA GLY A 264 13.43 4.86 20.67
C GLY A 264 12.23 5.77 20.50
N SER A 265 11.01 5.27 20.73
CA SER A 265 9.80 6.08 20.60
C SER A 265 8.74 5.74 21.63
N ALA A 266 7.89 6.71 21.91
CA ALA A 266 6.75 6.60 22.80
C ALA A 266 5.54 7.33 22.19
N GLY A 267 4.39 6.66 22.17
CA GLY A 267 3.09 7.20 21.79
C GLY A 267 2.16 7.21 22.99
N LEU A 268 1.47 8.33 23.22
CA LEU A 268 0.56 8.55 24.33
C LEU A 268 -0.75 9.15 23.83
N ARG A 269 -1.89 8.54 24.16
CA ARG A 269 -3.23 9.08 23.89
C ARG A 269 -3.86 9.58 25.18
N VAL A 270 -3.93 10.89 25.38
CA VAL A 270 -4.49 11.51 26.58
C VAL A 270 -5.54 12.55 26.22
N SER A 271 -6.75 12.38 26.75
CA SER A 271 -7.88 13.31 26.60
C SER A 271 -8.25 13.68 25.16
N GLY A 272 -8.06 12.77 24.19
CA GLY A 272 -8.30 13.04 22.77
C GLY A 272 -7.13 13.71 22.03
N THR A 273 -5.99 13.93 22.70
CA THR A 273 -4.73 14.31 22.07
C THR A 273 -3.88 13.06 21.88
N LEU A 274 -3.33 12.88 20.67
CA LEU A 274 -2.27 11.92 20.39
C LEU A 274 -0.92 12.63 20.46
N LEU A 275 -0.05 12.16 21.32
CA LEU A 275 1.32 12.63 21.48
C LEU A 275 2.25 11.51 21.02
N ASN A 276 3.24 11.80 20.18
CA ASN A 276 4.32 10.87 19.89
C ASN A 276 5.66 11.58 20.08
N GLY A 277 6.63 10.86 20.62
CA GLY A 277 8.00 11.30 20.74
C GLY A 277 8.92 10.20 20.23
N ALA A 278 9.96 10.55 19.50
CA ALA A 278 11.00 9.62 19.08
C ALA A 278 12.38 10.26 19.17
N ILE A 279 13.37 9.44 19.43
CA ILE A 279 14.79 9.76 19.43
C ILE A 279 15.48 8.81 18.46
N TYR A 280 16.46 9.34 17.75
CA TYR A 280 17.18 8.62 16.71
C TYR A 280 18.67 8.82 16.89
N HIS A 281 19.43 7.78 16.60
CA HIS A 281 20.85 7.86 16.34
C HIS A 281 21.12 7.12 15.04
N SER A 282 21.77 7.77 14.08
CA SER A 282 22.06 7.16 12.78
C SER A 282 23.53 7.32 12.42
N SER A 283 24.08 6.37 11.68
CA SER A 283 25.42 6.44 11.11
C SER A 283 25.42 6.14 9.61
N TYR A 284 26.24 6.88 8.84
CA TYR A 284 26.41 6.72 7.39
C TYR A 284 27.75 7.34 6.96
N LEU A 285 28.59 6.62 6.20
CA LEU A 285 29.91 7.09 5.72
C LEU A 285 30.74 7.82 6.79
N ASP A 286 30.93 7.20 7.95
CA ASP A 286 31.66 7.74 9.13
C ASP A 286 31.05 8.99 9.79
N ALA A 287 29.96 9.54 9.24
CA ALA A 287 29.14 10.56 9.87
C ALA A 287 28.12 9.92 10.82
N SER A 288 27.81 10.61 11.92
CA SER A 288 26.72 10.25 12.82
C SER A 288 25.79 11.43 13.08
N ASN A 289 24.54 11.13 13.40
CA ASN A 289 23.52 12.14 13.69
C ASN A 289 22.64 11.68 14.85
N HIS A 290 22.33 12.62 15.74
CA HIS A 290 21.30 12.45 16.75
C HIS A 290 20.09 13.31 16.39
N ALA A 291 18.91 12.71 16.34
CA ALA A 291 17.69 13.44 16.04
C ALA A 291 16.58 13.15 17.07
N VAL A 292 15.65 14.08 17.20
CA VAL A 292 14.44 13.92 17.99
C VAL A 292 13.25 14.45 17.20
N SER A 293 12.10 13.80 17.37
CA SER A 293 10.83 14.24 16.82
C SER A 293 9.76 14.18 17.89
N PHE A 294 8.95 15.23 18.00
CA PHE A 294 7.76 15.25 18.84
C PHE A 294 6.57 15.68 18.00
N SER A 295 5.50 14.91 18.01
CA SER A 295 4.24 15.26 17.34
C SER A 295 3.11 15.34 18.37
N ALA A 296 2.23 16.33 18.23
CA ALA A 296 1.00 16.42 18.99
C ALA A 296 -0.16 16.68 18.03
N THR A 297 -1.17 15.81 18.05
CA THR A 297 -2.36 15.92 17.19
C THR A 297 -3.62 15.93 18.06
N ARG A 298 -4.52 16.88 17.81
CA ARG A 298 -5.79 16.99 18.50
C ARG A 298 -6.90 17.48 17.58
N ALA A 299 -8.03 16.78 17.59
CA ALA A 299 -9.30 17.33 17.13
C ALA A 299 -9.90 18.18 18.26
N PHE A 300 -10.00 19.49 18.06
CA PHE A 300 -10.66 20.38 19.02
C PHE A 300 -12.17 20.38 18.82
N THR A 301 -12.61 20.21 17.58
CA THR A 301 -14.01 19.96 17.19
C THR A 301 -14.03 18.93 16.06
N GLU A 302 -15.21 18.47 15.64
CA GLU A 302 -15.36 17.61 14.45
C GLU A 302 -14.86 18.27 13.15
N ARG A 303 -14.67 19.59 13.15
CA ARG A 303 -14.28 20.38 11.97
C ARG A 303 -12.89 20.98 12.10
N PHE A 304 -12.34 21.08 13.31
CA PHE A 304 -11.08 21.77 13.54
C PHE A 304 -10.06 20.83 14.17
N HIS A 305 -9.01 20.56 13.41
CA HIS A 305 -7.92 19.66 13.75
C HIS A 305 -6.61 20.43 13.75
N VAL A 306 -5.76 20.14 14.72
CA VAL A 306 -4.44 20.75 14.81
C VAL A 306 -3.40 19.65 15.02
N MET A 307 -2.31 19.78 14.28
CA MET A 307 -1.12 18.95 14.42
C MET A 307 0.09 19.87 14.59
N ALA A 308 0.97 19.55 15.52
CA ALA A 308 2.25 20.22 15.69
C ALA A 308 3.37 19.18 15.70
N ASN A 309 4.42 19.39 14.92
CA ASN A 309 5.60 18.54 14.82
C ASN A 309 6.85 19.38 15.10
N TYR A 310 7.62 19.00 16.11
CA TYR A 310 8.93 19.55 16.37
C TYR A 310 9.98 18.51 15.99
N LEU A 311 10.89 18.87 15.11
CA LEU A 311 12.01 18.05 14.67
C LEU A 311 13.30 18.77 15.01
N ALA A 312 14.29 18.04 15.50
CA ALA A 312 15.63 18.58 15.67
C ALA A 312 16.69 17.51 15.37
N SER A 313 17.77 17.90 14.71
CA SER A 313 18.89 17.03 14.40
C SER A 313 20.22 17.70 14.74
N ARG A 314 21.21 16.89 15.08
CA ARG A 314 22.57 17.29 15.46
C ARG A 314 23.56 16.33 14.81
N PRO A 315 23.93 16.58 13.54
CA PRO A 315 25.01 15.84 12.90
C PRO A 315 26.33 16.14 13.60
N LYS A 316 27.23 15.16 13.69
CA LYS A 316 28.51 15.25 14.39
C LYS A 316 29.40 16.39 13.89
N ASP A 317 29.44 16.59 12.57
CA ASP A 317 30.35 17.53 11.89
C ASP A 317 29.58 18.67 11.18
N SER A 318 28.37 19.00 11.63
CA SER A 318 27.56 20.05 11.02
C SER A 318 26.71 20.80 12.05
N ALA A 319 26.20 21.97 11.67
CA ALA A 319 25.37 22.78 12.56
C ALA A 319 24.05 22.04 12.92
N PRO A 320 23.58 22.16 14.18
CA PRO A 320 22.25 21.67 14.56
C PRO A 320 21.16 22.31 13.72
N THR A 321 20.13 21.53 13.39
CA THR A 321 18.92 22.05 12.75
C THR A 321 17.69 21.73 13.58
N ASN A 322 16.71 22.63 13.55
CA ASN A 322 15.40 22.38 14.13
C ASN A 322 14.30 22.98 13.24
N SER A 323 13.12 22.39 13.35
CA SER A 323 11.92 22.87 12.69
C SER A 323 10.70 22.61 13.56
N LEU A 324 9.85 23.61 13.71
CA LEU A 324 8.50 23.48 14.23
C LEU A 324 7.53 23.63 13.06
N ILE A 325 6.68 22.63 12.86
CA ILE A 325 5.68 22.58 11.80
C ILE A 325 4.32 22.43 12.46
N SER A 326 3.45 23.41 12.29
CA SER A 326 2.08 23.38 12.82
C SER A 326 1.09 23.43 11.67
N THR A 327 0.21 22.43 11.61
CA THR A 327 -0.86 22.34 10.62
C THR A 327 -2.21 22.54 11.31
N PHE A 328 -2.99 23.46 10.79
CA PHE A 328 -4.36 23.75 11.22
C PHE A 328 -5.28 23.37 10.07
N THR A 329 -6.21 22.45 10.31
CA THR A 329 -7.18 22.00 9.31
C THR A 329 -8.58 22.34 9.78
N GLU A 330 -9.29 23.14 8.99
CA GLU A 330 -10.69 23.47 9.21
C GLU A 330 -11.57 22.93 8.07
N ALA A 331 -12.47 22.02 8.40
CA ALA A 331 -13.49 21.50 7.49
C ALA A 331 -14.76 22.36 7.59
N PHE A 332 -14.88 23.38 6.72
CA PHE A 332 -16.07 24.24 6.64
C PHE A 332 -17.33 23.44 6.30
N THR A 333 -17.20 22.46 5.40
CA THR A 333 -18.27 21.52 5.04
C THR A 333 -17.68 20.12 4.82
N ALA A 334 -18.53 19.11 4.62
CA ALA A 334 -18.07 17.78 4.19
C ALA A 334 -17.44 17.76 2.78
N ARG A 335 -17.44 18.89 2.06
CA ARG A 335 -16.94 19.06 0.71
C ARG A 335 -15.87 20.15 0.60
N LEU A 336 -15.56 20.86 1.68
CA LEU A 336 -14.62 21.98 1.66
C LEU A 336 -13.83 22.00 2.97
N SER A 337 -12.51 21.92 2.85
CA SER A 337 -11.58 22.12 3.95
C SER A 337 -10.47 23.08 3.55
N VAL A 338 -9.90 23.75 4.55
CA VAL A 338 -8.74 24.63 4.41
C VAL A 338 -7.68 24.16 5.39
N ASN A 339 -6.43 24.23 4.94
CA ASN A 339 -5.26 23.87 5.71
C ASN A 339 -4.35 25.09 5.82
N GLU A 340 -3.84 25.37 7.01
CA GLU A 340 -2.81 26.37 7.22
C GLU A 340 -1.58 25.67 7.79
N ASN A 341 -0.42 25.87 7.17
CA ASN A 341 0.84 25.28 7.61
C ASN A 341 1.82 26.39 7.99
N LEU A 342 2.17 26.43 9.27
CA LEU A 342 3.19 27.31 9.84
C LEU A 342 4.46 26.50 10.02
N THR A 343 5.52 26.86 9.31
CA THR A 343 6.85 26.26 9.45
C THR A 343 7.83 27.29 10.01
N ILE A 344 8.46 26.97 11.13
CA ILE A 344 9.53 27.77 11.73
C ILE A 344 10.79 26.93 11.69
N SER A 345 11.79 27.32 10.90
CA SER A 345 13.06 26.60 10.82
C SER A 345 14.21 27.55 10.50
N GLY A 346 15.38 27.33 11.11
CA GLY A 346 16.58 28.10 10.81
C GLY A 346 16.43 29.62 10.94
N GLY A 347 15.61 30.09 11.89
CA GLY A 347 15.32 31.51 12.11
C GLY A 347 14.30 32.14 11.14
N HIS A 348 13.75 31.38 10.20
CA HIS A 348 12.75 31.83 9.24
C HIS A 348 11.38 31.26 9.61
N THR A 349 10.34 32.05 9.39
CA THR A 349 8.93 31.64 9.57
C THR A 349 8.24 31.72 8.21
N GLY A 350 7.76 30.58 7.73
CA GLY A 350 6.93 30.48 6.54
C GLY A 350 5.49 30.14 6.93
N ILE A 351 4.53 30.80 6.29
CA ILE A 351 3.10 30.53 6.45
C ILE A 351 2.55 30.20 5.07
N ASN A 352 1.85 29.08 5.02
CA ASN A 352 1.40 28.42 3.81
C ASN A 352 -0.10 28.10 3.95
N PHE A 353 -0.88 28.33 2.90
CA PHE A 353 -2.33 28.12 2.93
C PHE A 353 -2.74 27.14 1.83
N GLY A 354 -3.41 26.07 2.21
CA GLY A 354 -3.96 25.09 1.29
C GLY A 354 -5.42 24.79 1.56
N GLY A 355 -5.96 23.81 0.86
CA GLY A 355 -7.33 23.38 1.00
C GLY A 355 -7.78 22.40 -0.06
N GLN A 356 -8.95 21.83 0.19
CA GLN A 356 -9.57 20.84 -0.66
C GLN A 356 -11.03 21.19 -0.91
N LEU A 357 -11.46 21.08 -2.15
CA LEU A 357 -12.85 21.16 -2.59
C LEU A 357 -13.23 19.85 -3.29
N LEU A 358 -14.33 19.24 -2.82
CA LEU A 358 -14.91 18.03 -3.38
C LEU A 358 -16.30 18.33 -3.96
N SER A 359 -16.49 18.07 -5.24
CA SER A 359 -17.79 18.17 -5.91
C SER A 359 -18.01 16.98 -6.83
N ASN A 360 -19.22 16.85 -7.36
CA ASN A 360 -19.58 15.77 -8.28
C ASN A 360 -18.76 15.82 -9.58
N PHE A 361 -18.47 17.03 -10.07
CA PHE A 361 -17.79 17.25 -11.35
C PHE A 361 -16.30 17.57 -11.20
N ALA A 362 -15.86 17.99 -10.01
CA ALA A 362 -14.49 18.42 -9.77
C ALA A 362 -14.01 18.12 -8.35
N THR A 363 -12.79 17.58 -8.24
CA THR A 363 -11.99 17.57 -7.02
C THR A 363 -10.81 18.49 -7.23
N ILE A 364 -10.60 19.44 -6.33
CA ILE A 364 -9.51 20.41 -6.38
C ILE A 364 -8.79 20.35 -5.05
N ASN A 365 -7.50 20.05 -5.06
CA ASN A 365 -6.61 20.16 -3.91
C ASN A 365 -5.53 21.18 -4.26
N ALA A 366 -5.25 22.07 -3.32
CA ALA A 366 -4.24 23.09 -3.48
C ALA A 366 -3.53 23.19 -2.14
N ASP A 367 -2.33 22.65 -2.00
CA ASP A 367 -1.62 22.62 -0.72
C ASP A 367 -0.18 23.08 -0.92
N TYR A 368 0.32 23.91 0.00
CA TYR A 368 1.73 24.30 -0.02
C TYR A 368 2.57 23.25 0.70
N GLN A 369 3.61 22.79 0.01
CA GLN A 369 4.59 21.87 0.56
C GLN A 369 5.94 22.58 0.63
N THR A 370 6.61 22.50 1.78
CA THR A 370 8.02 22.90 1.90
C THR A 370 8.86 21.72 1.43
N ILE A 371 9.49 21.86 0.27
CA ILE A 371 10.26 20.80 -0.38
C ILE A 371 11.74 21.15 -0.29
N TYR A 372 12.56 20.17 0.09
CA TYR A 372 14.01 20.32 0.04
C TYR A 372 14.48 20.11 -1.40
N VAL A 373 15.09 21.14 -2.00
CA VAL A 373 15.63 21.19 -3.36
C VAL A 373 17.16 21.08 -3.28
N PRO A 374 17.74 19.88 -3.49
CA PRO A 374 19.16 19.64 -3.25
C PRO A 374 20.09 20.44 -4.17
N ALA A 375 19.60 20.90 -5.32
CA ALA A 375 20.40 21.63 -6.31
C ALA A 375 20.59 23.14 -5.98
N GLN A 376 19.86 23.70 -5.00
CA GLN A 376 19.99 25.10 -4.60
C GLN A 376 20.80 25.27 -3.31
N ASN A 377 22.03 25.76 -3.45
CA ASN A 377 22.97 25.87 -2.32
C ASN A 377 22.66 27.02 -1.33
N SER A 378 21.87 28.04 -1.73
CA SER A 378 21.62 29.23 -0.90
C SER A 378 20.26 29.24 -0.19
N ALA A 379 19.25 28.53 -0.70
CA ALA A 379 17.91 28.45 -0.14
C ALA A 379 17.28 27.08 -0.48
N PRO A 380 17.79 25.98 0.10
CA PRO A 380 17.43 24.62 -0.31
C PRO A 380 16.02 24.19 0.13
N PHE A 381 15.28 24.97 0.90
CA PHE A 381 13.90 24.68 1.24
C PHE A 381 13.00 25.68 0.52
N GLU A 382 12.35 25.21 -0.55
CA GLU A 382 11.40 26.02 -1.31
C GLU A 382 9.97 25.65 -0.92
N GLN A 383 9.16 26.67 -0.69
CA GLN A 383 7.72 26.50 -0.52
C GLN A 383 7.05 26.59 -1.88
N ALA A 384 6.33 25.55 -2.25
CA ALA A 384 5.61 25.52 -3.51
C ALA A 384 4.17 25.08 -3.33
N LEU A 385 3.29 25.73 -4.09
CA LEU A 385 1.89 25.36 -4.19
C LEU A 385 1.76 24.15 -5.12
N ILE A 386 1.34 23.03 -4.55
CA ILE A 386 0.99 21.80 -5.26
C ILE A 386 -0.51 21.85 -5.53
N LEU A 387 -0.86 21.92 -6.81
CA LEU A 387 -2.24 21.95 -7.29
C LEU A 387 -2.55 20.58 -7.90
N ASP A 388 -3.66 19.96 -7.51
CA ASP A 388 -4.19 18.72 -8.06
C ASP A 388 -5.67 18.94 -8.41
N ILE A 389 -6.00 18.79 -9.69
CA ILE A 389 -7.34 19.04 -10.22
C ILE A 389 -7.78 17.78 -10.96
N LYS A 390 -8.93 17.23 -10.56
CA LYS A 390 -9.61 16.13 -11.24
C LYS A 390 -10.98 16.58 -11.68
N LEU A 391 -11.27 16.53 -12.97
CA LEU A 391 -12.57 16.91 -13.54
C LEU A 391 -13.24 15.67 -14.13
N ASN A 392 -14.47 15.40 -13.70
CA ASN A 392 -15.36 14.43 -14.31
C ASN A 392 -16.27 15.17 -15.30
N LEU A 393 -15.90 15.14 -16.59
CA LEU A 393 -16.62 15.84 -17.66
C LEU A 393 -17.78 15.00 -18.23
N PHE A 394 -18.45 15.53 -19.26
CA PHE A 394 -19.58 14.86 -19.90
C PHE A 394 -19.20 13.48 -20.45
N GLY A 395 -20.10 12.52 -20.29
CA GLY A 395 -19.85 11.11 -20.61
C GLY A 395 -18.97 10.44 -19.55
N ARG A 396 -17.87 9.81 -19.98
CA ARG A 396 -16.92 9.07 -19.13
C ARG A 396 -15.50 9.63 -19.26
N LEU A 397 -15.38 10.87 -19.69
CA LEU A 397 -14.12 11.57 -19.84
C LEU A 397 -13.71 12.14 -18.49
N LYS A 398 -12.54 11.74 -18.01
CA LYS A 398 -11.88 12.31 -16.85
C LYS A 398 -10.68 13.11 -17.32
N LEU A 399 -10.56 14.33 -16.83
CA LEU A 399 -9.34 15.13 -16.99
C LEU A 399 -8.65 15.23 -15.64
N HIS A 400 -7.34 15.13 -15.65
CA HIS A 400 -6.53 15.30 -14.48
C HIS A 400 -5.35 16.21 -14.80
N GLY A 401 -5.08 17.13 -13.89
CA GLY A 401 -3.95 18.04 -13.98
C GLY A 401 -3.35 18.23 -12.60
N SER A 402 -2.03 18.08 -12.48
CA SER A 402 -1.33 18.28 -11.22
C SER A 402 -0.01 19.02 -11.42
N SER A 403 0.44 19.74 -10.38
CA SER A 403 1.75 20.40 -10.34
C SER A 403 2.65 19.80 -9.28
N PHE A 404 3.96 19.81 -9.52
CA PHE A 404 4.99 19.28 -8.63
C PHE A 404 6.25 20.14 -8.73
N VAL A 405 7.13 20.09 -7.73
CA VAL A 405 8.46 20.72 -7.84
C VAL A 405 9.51 19.64 -8.02
N ASP A 406 10.37 19.80 -9.02
CA ASP A 406 11.47 18.86 -9.25
C ASP A 406 12.66 19.11 -8.31
N ALA A 407 13.66 18.21 -8.35
CA ALA A 407 14.86 18.33 -7.52
C ALA A 407 15.73 19.57 -7.81
N THR A 408 15.39 20.37 -8.84
CA THR A 408 16.05 21.62 -9.22
C THR A 408 15.26 22.88 -8.82
N GLY A 409 14.08 22.72 -8.21
CA GLY A 409 13.23 23.83 -7.75
C GLY A 409 12.26 24.32 -8.83
N ASN A 410 12.22 23.68 -9.99
CA ASN A 410 11.32 24.09 -11.06
C ASN A 410 9.93 23.50 -10.86
N LEU A 411 8.90 24.34 -11.04
CA LEU A 411 7.51 23.89 -11.09
C LEU A 411 7.29 23.08 -12.38
N ARG A 412 6.83 21.84 -12.20
CA ARG A 412 6.49 20.87 -13.23
C ARG A 412 5.00 20.59 -13.20
N HIS A 413 4.47 20.13 -14.33
CA HIS A 413 3.05 19.88 -14.50
C HIS A 413 2.84 18.55 -15.21
N THR A 414 1.82 17.81 -14.79
CA THR A 414 1.28 16.64 -15.48
C THR A 414 -0.15 16.97 -15.88
N VAL A 415 -0.49 16.72 -17.14
CA VAL A 415 -1.87 16.81 -17.63
C VAL A 415 -2.18 15.55 -18.39
N ASP A 416 -3.26 14.89 -18.00
CA ASP A 416 -3.75 13.68 -18.64
C ASP A 416 -5.27 13.68 -18.81
N ALA A 417 -5.71 12.91 -19.80
CA ALA A 417 -7.11 12.63 -20.05
C ALA A 417 -7.29 11.13 -20.13
N SER A 418 -8.34 10.62 -19.47
CA SER A 418 -8.70 9.21 -19.52
C SER A 418 -10.18 9.01 -19.80
N THR A 419 -10.52 7.91 -20.46
CA THR A 419 -11.91 7.49 -20.65
C THR A 419 -12.07 5.99 -20.59
N ILE A 420 -13.23 5.54 -20.11
CA ILE A 420 -13.54 4.12 -19.96
C ILE A 420 -14.81 3.80 -20.75
N VAL A 421 -14.78 2.90 -21.73
CA VAL A 421 -15.95 2.47 -22.50
C VAL A 421 -16.31 1.03 -22.10
N VAL A 422 -17.58 0.77 -21.75
CA VAL A 422 -18.08 -0.55 -21.33
C VAL A 422 -19.09 -1.03 -22.36
N ARG A 423 -18.91 -2.25 -22.88
CA ARG A 423 -19.80 -2.83 -23.89
C ARG A 423 -21.09 -3.32 -23.23
N GLY A 424 -22.23 -2.71 -23.57
CA GLY A 424 -23.55 -3.05 -23.01
C GLY A 424 -24.46 -1.85 -22.70
N GLN A 425 -23.92 -0.63 -22.71
CA GLN A 425 -24.74 0.59 -22.71
C GLN A 425 -25.08 0.96 -24.16
N SER A 426 -26.35 0.85 -24.51
CA SER A 426 -26.88 1.26 -25.82
C SER A 426 -26.51 2.71 -26.10
N ALA A 427 -26.21 3.04 -27.36
CA ALA A 427 -25.81 4.36 -27.87
C ALA A 427 -26.90 5.47 -27.77
N GLY A 428 -27.79 5.38 -26.77
CA GLY A 428 -28.84 6.35 -26.45
C GLY A 428 -29.19 6.41 -24.96
N ALA A 429 -28.44 5.74 -24.07
CA ALA A 429 -28.59 5.94 -22.63
C ALA A 429 -27.90 7.25 -22.24
N SER A 430 -28.69 8.30 -21.97
CA SER A 430 -28.19 9.52 -21.34
C SER A 430 -27.41 9.14 -20.08
N SER A 431 -26.13 9.46 -20.07
CA SER A 431 -25.26 9.32 -18.90
C SER A 431 -25.83 10.17 -17.77
N GLN A 432 -26.55 9.56 -16.84
CA GLN A 432 -26.79 10.20 -15.55
C GLN A 432 -25.42 10.34 -14.89
N TYR A 433 -24.96 11.57 -14.72
CA TYR A 433 -23.94 11.88 -13.74
C TYR A 433 -24.38 11.22 -12.43
N GLU A 434 -23.60 10.27 -11.89
CA GLU A 434 -23.79 9.86 -10.51
C GLU A 434 -23.39 11.05 -9.63
N SER A 435 -24.35 11.93 -9.37
CA SER A 435 -24.28 12.93 -8.32
C SER A 435 -23.84 12.27 -7.01
N MET A 436 -22.88 12.82 -6.27
CA MET A 436 -22.72 12.38 -4.88
C MET A 436 -24.04 12.63 -4.17
N GLY A 437 -24.66 11.57 -3.69
CA GLY A 437 -25.94 11.67 -3.02
C GLY A 437 -25.90 12.58 -1.80
N ASP A 438 -26.95 13.38 -1.62
CA ASP A 438 -27.07 14.34 -0.51
C ASP A 438 -27.62 13.67 0.76
N ALA A 439 -28.27 12.52 0.65
CA ALA A 439 -28.70 11.73 1.79
C ALA A 439 -27.55 10.85 2.28
N ILE A 440 -27.45 10.69 3.59
CA ILE A 440 -26.43 9.87 4.24
C ILE A 440 -27.10 8.83 5.13
N MET A 441 -26.50 7.65 5.19
CA MET A 441 -26.78 6.62 6.20
C MET A 441 -25.48 6.25 6.89
N GLN A 442 -25.52 6.15 8.21
CA GLN A 442 -24.35 5.85 9.04
C GLN A 442 -24.71 4.77 10.05
N GLY A 443 -23.73 3.98 10.47
CA GLY A 443 -23.91 2.95 11.49
C GLY A 443 -22.56 2.49 12.01
N CYS A 444 -22.57 1.76 13.14
CA CYS A 444 -21.34 1.20 13.70
C CYS A 444 -21.54 -0.28 14.03
N VAL A 445 -20.48 -1.07 13.85
CA VAL A 445 -20.43 -2.47 14.23
C VAL A 445 -19.53 -2.62 15.43
N VAL A 446 -20.08 -3.19 16.49
CA VAL A 446 -19.38 -3.46 17.74
C VAL A 446 -19.44 -4.94 18.08
N ASP A 447 -18.48 -5.41 18.87
CA ASP A 447 -18.53 -6.73 19.45
C ASP A 447 -19.50 -6.80 20.63
N SER A 448 -19.70 -8.01 21.19
CA SER A 448 -20.54 -8.24 22.37
C SER A 448 -20.08 -7.52 23.64
N PHE A 449 -18.88 -6.93 23.65
CA PHE A 449 -18.33 -6.14 24.75
C PHE A 449 -18.37 -4.63 24.45
N GLY A 450 -19.00 -4.21 23.34
CA GLY A 450 -19.12 -2.82 22.93
C GLY A 450 -17.86 -2.24 22.26
N ARG A 451 -16.88 -3.07 21.89
CA ARG A 451 -15.68 -2.62 21.18
C ARG A 451 -15.94 -2.52 19.68
N GLN A 452 -15.48 -1.45 19.06
CA GLN A 452 -15.61 -1.21 17.62
C GLN A 452 -14.88 -2.27 16.81
N ILE A 453 -15.47 -2.69 15.68
CA ILE A 453 -14.88 -3.66 14.76
C ILE A 453 -14.61 -2.98 13.42
N GLU A 454 -13.33 -2.75 13.13
CA GLU A 454 -12.84 -2.29 11.84
C GLU A 454 -12.97 -3.39 10.77
N GLY A 455 -13.33 -3.03 9.54
CA GLY A 455 -13.42 -3.99 8.44
C GLY A 455 -14.58 -4.99 8.56
N ALA A 456 -15.60 -4.71 9.37
CA ALA A 456 -16.84 -5.47 9.40
C ALA A 456 -17.63 -5.27 8.10
N ALA A 457 -18.04 -6.37 7.46
CA ALA A 457 -18.73 -6.34 6.18
C ALA A 457 -20.27 -6.32 6.35
N LEU A 458 -20.92 -5.37 5.68
CA LEU A 458 -22.37 -5.24 5.65
C LEU A 458 -22.85 -5.18 4.20
N LEU A 459 -24.02 -5.76 3.94
CA LEU A 459 -24.77 -5.60 2.71
C LEU A 459 -25.88 -4.57 2.96
N VAL A 460 -25.85 -3.48 2.21
CA VAL A 460 -26.96 -2.54 2.13
C VAL A 460 -27.65 -2.76 0.80
N ASP A 461 -28.88 -3.26 0.85
CA ASP A 461 -29.60 -3.85 -0.28
C ASP A 461 -28.81 -4.99 -0.93
N GLU A 462 -28.01 -4.72 -1.96
CA GLU A 462 -27.14 -5.68 -2.65
C GLU A 462 -25.67 -5.22 -2.67
N LYS A 463 -25.37 -4.07 -2.06
CA LYS A 463 -24.04 -3.45 -2.08
C LYS A 463 -23.27 -3.79 -0.82
N LEU A 464 -22.11 -4.42 -0.99
CA LEU A 464 -21.18 -4.73 0.09
C LEU A 464 -20.41 -3.48 0.51
N ILE A 465 -20.37 -3.20 1.80
CA ILE A 465 -19.67 -2.07 2.43
C ILE A 465 -18.90 -2.55 3.66
N TYR A 466 -17.92 -1.76 4.09
CA TYR A 466 -17.05 -2.08 5.22
C TYR A 466 -16.99 -0.94 6.23
N THR A 467 -16.78 -1.27 7.50
CA THR A 467 -16.49 -0.29 8.55
C THR A 467 -15.03 0.19 8.51
N ASN A 468 -14.82 1.44 8.89
CA ASN A 468 -13.51 2.07 9.05
C ASN A 468 -12.84 1.70 10.38
N GLU A 469 -11.70 2.32 10.68
CA GLU A 469 -10.91 2.15 11.91
C GLU A 469 -11.71 2.39 13.22
N ASP A 470 -12.74 3.25 13.17
CA ASP A 470 -13.65 3.50 14.31
C ASP A 470 -14.79 2.46 14.39
N GLY A 471 -14.75 1.42 13.56
CA GLY A 471 -15.82 0.42 13.43
C GLY A 471 -17.14 0.98 12.92
N CYS A 472 -17.11 2.12 12.22
CA CYS A 472 -18.29 2.79 11.68
C CYS A 472 -18.26 2.88 10.16
N PHE A 473 -19.42 3.05 9.53
CA PHE A 473 -19.53 3.26 8.09
C PHE A 473 -20.42 4.46 7.79
N LEU A 474 -20.16 5.10 6.65
CA LEU A 474 -21.00 6.15 6.11
C LEU A 474 -21.17 5.93 4.61
N VAL A 475 -22.42 5.80 4.17
CA VAL A 475 -22.78 5.63 2.76
C VAL A 475 -23.67 6.78 2.33
N ARG A 476 -23.43 7.27 1.12
CA ARG A 476 -24.21 8.36 0.50
C ARG A 476 -25.21 7.80 -0.50
N GLU A 477 -26.39 8.38 -0.48
CA GLU A 477 -27.54 8.05 -1.32
C GLU A 477 -28.16 9.30 -1.92
N HIS A 478 -28.68 9.18 -3.13
CA HIS A 478 -29.20 10.34 -3.86
C HIS A 478 -30.43 10.98 -3.21
N LYS A 479 -31.27 10.17 -2.55
CA LYS A 479 -32.51 10.59 -1.91
C LYS A 479 -32.72 9.79 -0.62
N PRO A 480 -33.41 10.36 0.39
CA PRO A 480 -33.82 9.61 1.57
C PRO A 480 -34.63 8.38 1.20
N ARG A 481 -34.18 7.22 1.67
CA ARG A 481 -34.83 5.94 1.41
C ARG A 481 -34.52 4.95 2.53
N THR A 482 -35.42 4.01 2.74
CA THR A 482 -35.20 2.84 3.60
C THR A 482 -34.51 1.75 2.79
N HIS A 483 -33.39 1.24 3.31
CA HIS A 483 -32.58 0.18 2.75
C HIS A 483 -32.66 -1.06 3.62
N LYS A 484 -32.50 -2.23 3.01
CA LYS A 484 -32.32 -3.48 3.75
C LYS A 484 -30.87 -3.54 4.24
N LEU A 485 -30.68 -3.87 5.52
CA LEU A 485 -29.35 -4.04 6.11
C LEU A 485 -29.14 -5.51 6.49
N GLN A 486 -28.04 -6.09 6.04
CA GLN A 486 -27.62 -7.43 6.41
C GLN A 486 -26.14 -7.43 6.74
N VAL A 487 -25.76 -8.11 7.82
CA VAL A 487 -24.34 -8.27 8.18
C VAL A 487 -23.84 -9.57 7.54
N VAL A 488 -22.63 -9.55 6.99
CA VAL A 488 -22.06 -10.71 6.26
C VAL A 488 -20.75 -11.15 6.94
N PRO A 489 -20.81 -11.89 8.06
CA PRO A 489 -19.63 -12.29 8.83
C PRO A 489 -18.52 -13.00 8.05
N ALA A 490 -18.89 -13.74 7.00
CA ALA A 490 -17.94 -14.48 6.16
C ALA A 490 -17.03 -13.56 5.32
N GLU A 491 -17.46 -12.32 5.09
CA GLU A 491 -16.74 -11.32 4.28
C GLU A 491 -16.01 -10.29 5.16
N PHE A 492 -15.97 -10.47 6.48
CA PHE A 492 -15.27 -9.54 7.37
C PHE A 492 -13.77 -9.52 7.06
N LEU A 493 -13.21 -8.33 6.95
CA LEU A 493 -11.77 -8.11 6.88
C LEU A 493 -11.14 -8.24 8.29
N ALA A 494 -11.92 -8.00 9.34
CA ALA A 494 -11.52 -8.25 10.72
C ALA A 494 -11.25 -9.74 10.98
N SER A 495 -10.03 -10.07 11.39
CA SER A 495 -9.63 -11.44 11.71
C SER A 495 -10.52 -12.05 12.81
N GLY A 496 -11.15 -13.20 12.53
CA GLY A 496 -11.98 -13.91 13.49
C GLY A 496 -13.16 -14.65 12.84
N ASN A 497 -13.76 -15.60 13.55
CA ASN A 497 -15.03 -16.20 13.13
C ASN A 497 -16.17 -15.45 13.83
N TRP A 498 -16.92 -14.67 13.08
CA TRP A 498 -17.96 -13.81 13.65
C TRP A 498 -19.36 -14.42 13.49
N SER A 499 -20.25 -14.13 14.43
CA SER A 499 -21.69 -14.40 14.30
C SER A 499 -22.49 -13.18 14.72
N VAL A 500 -23.53 -12.86 13.97
CA VAL A 500 -24.40 -11.71 14.25
C VAL A 500 -25.26 -12.01 15.48
N VAL A 501 -25.20 -11.15 16.48
CA VAL A 501 -26.04 -11.24 17.69
C VAL A 501 -27.28 -10.37 17.51
N SER A 502 -27.09 -9.13 17.06
CA SER A 502 -28.16 -8.19 16.81
C SER A 502 -27.79 -7.26 15.66
N ALA A 503 -28.71 -7.08 14.72
CA ALA A 503 -28.60 -6.09 13.67
C ALA A 503 -30.01 -5.61 13.29
N PRO A 504 -30.24 -4.30 13.14
CA PRO A 504 -31.50 -3.83 12.60
C PRO A 504 -31.62 -4.32 11.14
N PRO A 505 -32.81 -4.79 10.72
CA PRO A 505 -33.01 -5.34 9.38
C PRO A 505 -33.07 -4.25 8.30
N ILE A 506 -33.18 -2.98 8.71
CA ILE A 506 -33.28 -1.82 7.83
C ILE A 506 -32.43 -0.67 8.35
N ILE A 507 -31.99 0.18 7.43
CA ILE A 507 -31.33 1.45 7.71
C ILE A 507 -31.94 2.55 6.82
N ILE A 508 -32.01 3.78 7.32
CA ILE A 508 -32.65 4.89 6.59
C ILE A 508 -31.57 5.91 6.22
N SER A 509 -31.50 6.27 4.94
CA SER A 509 -30.72 7.41 4.48
C SER A 509 -31.52 8.70 4.67
N SER A 510 -30.89 9.77 5.18
CA SER A 510 -31.53 11.05 5.49
C SER A 510 -30.67 12.24 5.05
N LEU A 511 -31.31 13.37 4.75
CA LEU A 511 -30.64 14.64 4.42
C LEU A 511 -30.15 15.38 5.68
N GLU A 512 -30.75 15.12 6.84
CA GLU A 512 -30.40 15.78 8.11
C GLU A 512 -29.56 14.85 8.99
N ARG A 513 -28.28 15.18 9.19
CA ARG A 513 -27.33 14.38 9.98
C ARG A 513 -27.80 14.13 11.42
N ASN A 514 -28.58 15.05 12.00
CA ASN A 514 -29.09 14.97 13.38
C ASN A 514 -30.35 14.08 13.54
N ARG A 515 -30.97 13.62 12.45
CA ARG A 515 -32.11 12.69 12.48
C ARG A 515 -31.73 11.25 12.18
N ILE A 516 -30.45 10.98 11.96
CA ILE A 516 -29.96 9.64 11.67
C ILE A 516 -29.70 8.97 13.01
N GLU A 517 -30.63 8.10 13.43
CA GLU A 517 -30.29 7.13 14.47
C GLU A 517 -29.09 6.33 13.97
N THR A 518 -28.03 6.24 14.77
CA THR A 518 -26.85 5.43 14.44
C THR A 518 -27.15 3.99 14.84
N PRO A 519 -27.61 3.10 13.93
CA PRO A 519 -27.77 1.70 14.25
C PRO A 519 -26.44 1.12 14.72
N VAL A 520 -26.47 0.55 15.91
CA VAL A 520 -25.37 -0.24 16.45
C VAL A 520 -25.67 -1.70 16.16
N VAL A 521 -24.84 -2.30 15.32
CA VAL A 521 -24.85 -3.72 15.02
C VAL A 521 -23.93 -4.41 16.01
N VAL A 522 -24.44 -5.42 16.73
CA VAL A 522 -23.66 -6.20 17.68
C VAL A 522 -23.37 -7.57 17.09
N VAL A 523 -22.08 -7.91 16.97
CA VAL A 523 -21.61 -9.23 16.57
C VAL A 523 -20.78 -9.86 17.69
N MET A 524 -20.65 -11.19 17.68
CA MET A 524 -19.85 -11.92 18.66
C MET A 524 -18.80 -12.74 17.95
N LEU A 525 -17.57 -12.70 18.44
CA LEU A 525 -16.50 -13.59 18.02
C LEU A 525 -16.79 -14.99 18.55
N ARG A 526 -16.99 -15.97 17.67
CA ARG A 526 -17.00 -17.38 18.05
C ARG A 526 -15.59 -17.76 18.52
N ALA A 527 -15.47 -18.08 19.81
CA ALA A 527 -14.34 -18.85 20.28
C ALA A 527 -14.26 -20.13 19.43
N LYS A 528 -13.06 -20.46 18.93
CA LYS A 528 -12.81 -21.79 18.32
C LYS A 528 -13.33 -22.82 19.31
N ALA A 529 -14.34 -23.59 18.92
CA ALA A 529 -14.75 -24.76 19.68
C ALA A 529 -13.51 -25.67 19.76
N VAL A 530 -12.88 -25.71 20.94
CA VAL A 530 -12.02 -26.82 21.30
C VAL A 530 -12.96 -28.02 21.33
N VAL A 531 -12.89 -28.85 20.29
CA VAL A 531 -13.49 -30.17 20.34
C VAL A 531 -12.70 -30.93 21.40
N LEU A 532 -13.17 -30.86 22.64
CA LEU A 532 -12.80 -31.83 23.66
C LEU A 532 -13.48 -33.13 23.23
N THR A 533 -12.75 -33.98 22.51
CA THR A 533 -13.09 -35.40 22.43
C THR A 533 -12.93 -36.02 23.81
N SER A 534 -13.94 -35.89 24.67
CA SER A 534 -14.09 -36.77 25.82
C SER A 534 -14.88 -37.99 25.38
N GLY A 535 -14.17 -39.04 24.99
CA GLY A 535 -14.72 -40.39 24.97
C GLY A 535 -14.91 -40.85 26.41
N ALA A 536 -16.16 -41.04 26.82
CA ALA A 536 -16.52 -41.91 27.94
C ALA A 536 -17.98 -42.34 27.77
N THR A 537 -18.15 -43.53 27.20
CA THR A 537 -19.33 -44.39 27.36
C THR A 537 -19.65 -44.54 28.84
N VAL A 538 -20.86 -44.14 29.25
CA VAL A 538 -21.51 -44.64 30.45
C VAL A 538 -22.84 -45.23 30.02
N GLY A 539 -22.93 -46.55 30.12
CA GLY A 539 -24.11 -47.33 29.80
C GLY A 539 -25.25 -47.05 30.77
N VAL A 540 -26.46 -47.00 30.23
CA VAL A 540 -27.70 -47.07 31.00
C VAL A 540 -28.05 -48.54 31.15
N GLN A 541 -27.96 -49.07 32.37
CA GLN A 541 -28.64 -50.31 32.76
C GLN A 541 -29.94 -49.91 33.47
N PRO A 542 -31.11 -50.46 33.06
CA PRO A 542 -32.36 -50.22 33.76
C PRO A 542 -32.45 -51.07 35.03
N LEU A 543 -33.14 -50.52 36.04
CA LEU A 543 -33.55 -51.21 37.26
C LEU A 543 -34.40 -52.46 36.92
N ASN A 544 -33.87 -53.63 37.26
CA ASN A 544 -34.50 -54.64 38.13
C ASN A 544 -33.49 -55.72 38.53
#